data_AF-A0A2N1NSV3-F1
#
_entry.id   AF-A0A2N1NSV3-F1
#
_cell.length_a   1.000
_cell.length_b   1.000
_cell.length_c   1.000
_cell.angle_alpha   90.00
_cell.angle_beta   90.00
_cell.angle_gamma   90.00
#
_symmetry.space_group_name_H-M   'P 1'
#
loop_
_entity.id
_entity.type
_entity.pdbx_description
1 polymer ?
#
loop_
_entity_poly.entity_id
_entity_poly.type
_entity_poly.pdbx_seq_one_letter_code
_entity_poly.pdbx_strand_id
1 'polypeptide(L)'
;MSKKKGQKDQQWFDENYSKEKVIVITGGWRSNFTGSLKVESFKDLESISLKKLKLTSLEISNCTQLNKVDLSEHSKLTSLSVTGCPKLTTFICSSNGLISLEISGCHQLNNITDLSEFTKLKSLYLKGYRNIATLNCSSSSKLDNLSVIDCPKLTTLNYSTNGLTSLEISGCPQLKSVTSLSNAPKLTSLSMIDCPNITKLDCSSSEKLTELKVSDLTELKCSNTSIEILSVNLCPDIKILDCSNNDKLINLDISNGTEFEFLDCSNSKLTSLDISNCEFLLKEHEQNSNKSKMFKYPSDLKIIQKRITKNLIIIGRTGSGKSTLSNVLTRSEDFEESDCSNSVTLDFQKKGFEWNGKSFNVIDNVGFYNTHLSVNEVWHKIARSFCSTMPEGISQILLVVDDSRFSAAEVEKIFGLLNSIFENDILDYVTIVRTKFNNFKSKKECDADKKLRNEIINPRRNIVYVNNPPTNIQIIDEEDEEVVIINKKIRERSRKIILDYLYKTCQDNYFKLKPLDQYVSRLPNNQ
;
A
#
# COMPACT_ATOMS: atom_id res chain seq x y z
N MET A 1 -41.15 10.20 -33.06
CA MET A 1 -42.28 9.72 -32.23
C MET A 1 -41.86 8.86 -31.03
N SER A 2 -40.82 8.01 -31.10
CA SER A 2 -40.49 7.07 -30.00
C SER A 2 -40.00 7.73 -28.70
N LYS A 3 -39.13 8.76 -28.75
CA LYS A 3 -38.64 9.46 -27.54
C LYS A 3 -39.76 10.14 -26.71
N LYS A 4 -40.70 10.83 -27.38
CA LYS A 4 -41.86 11.46 -26.71
C LYS A 4 -42.81 10.43 -26.09
N LYS A 5 -42.88 9.21 -26.64
CA LYS A 5 -43.67 8.12 -26.08
C LYS A 5 -43.01 7.54 -24.83
N GLY A 6 -41.70 7.26 -24.87
CA GLY A 6 -40.96 6.73 -23.72
C GLY A 6 -40.99 7.64 -22.48
N GLN A 7 -40.94 8.97 -22.67
CA GLN A 7 -41.09 9.92 -21.57
C GLN A 7 -42.48 9.89 -20.92
N LYS A 8 -43.54 9.75 -21.74
CA LYS A 8 -44.91 9.62 -21.23
C LYS A 8 -45.11 8.30 -20.49
N ASP A 9 -44.54 7.22 -21.01
CA ASP A 9 -44.60 5.90 -20.39
C ASP A 9 -43.87 5.91 -19.02
N GLN A 10 -42.70 6.55 -18.93
CA GLN A 10 -41.96 6.73 -17.67
C GLN A 10 -42.75 7.55 -16.65
N GLN A 11 -43.23 8.75 -17.04
CA GLN A 11 -43.99 9.61 -16.14
C GLN A 11 -45.25 8.91 -15.62
N TRP A 12 -45.97 8.22 -16.50
CA TRP A 12 -47.15 7.44 -16.11
C TRP A 12 -46.77 6.32 -15.12
N PHE A 13 -45.67 5.61 -15.36
CA PHE A 13 -45.21 4.57 -14.43
C PHE A 13 -44.92 5.14 -13.04
N ASP A 14 -44.20 6.26 -12.96
CA ASP A 14 -43.85 6.90 -11.68
C ASP A 14 -45.10 7.41 -10.94
N GLU A 15 -46.03 8.05 -11.64
CA GLU A 15 -47.29 8.55 -11.06
C GLU A 15 -48.16 7.42 -10.48
N ASN A 16 -48.16 6.23 -11.10
CA ASN A 16 -49.02 5.12 -10.70
C ASN A 16 -48.36 4.18 -9.68
N TYR A 17 -47.03 4.07 -9.64
CA TYR A 17 -46.36 3.03 -8.87
C TYR A 17 -45.29 3.50 -7.88
N SER A 18 -44.90 4.79 -7.86
CA SER A 18 -43.82 5.29 -6.98
C SER A 18 -44.05 5.10 -5.49
N LYS A 19 -45.31 4.95 -5.07
CA LYS A 19 -45.72 4.75 -3.67
C LYS A 19 -46.18 3.31 -3.38
N GLU A 20 -46.17 2.44 -4.39
CA GLU A 20 -46.64 1.08 -4.24
C GLU A 20 -45.58 0.19 -3.61
N LYS A 21 -46.00 -0.66 -2.68
CA LYS A 21 -45.13 -1.67 -2.07
C LYS A 21 -44.86 -2.84 -3.01
N VAL A 22 -45.83 -3.17 -3.86
CA VAL A 22 -45.77 -4.33 -4.75
C VAL A 22 -46.24 -3.92 -6.13
N ILE A 23 -45.35 -4.06 -7.12
CA ILE A 23 -45.66 -3.81 -8.53
C ILE A 23 -45.73 -5.15 -9.24
N VAL A 24 -46.88 -5.47 -9.83
CA VAL A 24 -47.05 -6.65 -10.68
C VAL A 24 -47.67 -6.21 -11.99
N ILE A 25 -46.88 -6.29 -13.07
CA ILE A 25 -47.34 -5.98 -14.42
C ILE A 25 -47.16 -7.23 -15.28
N THR A 26 -48.27 -7.91 -15.55
CA THR A 26 -48.36 -9.06 -16.44
C THR A 26 -49.14 -8.67 -17.69
N GLY A 27 -48.61 -8.96 -18.88
CA GLY A 27 -49.16 -8.58 -20.19
C GLY A 27 -50.70 -8.40 -20.28
N GLY A 28 -51.13 -7.23 -20.77
CA GLY A 28 -52.52 -6.77 -20.97
C GLY A 28 -52.59 -5.49 -21.83
N TRP A 29 -53.77 -4.90 -22.10
CA TRP A 29 -53.90 -3.80 -23.10
C TRP A 29 -53.09 -2.52 -22.74
N ARG A 30 -52.68 -2.38 -21.47
CA ARG A 30 -51.79 -1.31 -20.97
C ARG A 30 -50.31 -1.71 -20.86
N SER A 31 -49.92 -2.94 -21.25
CA SER A 31 -48.56 -3.48 -21.17
C SER A 31 -47.62 -3.08 -22.33
N ASN A 32 -47.90 -1.95 -22.98
CA ASN A 32 -47.18 -1.47 -24.15
C ASN A 32 -45.91 -0.66 -23.82
N PHE A 33 -45.34 -0.85 -22.63
CA PHE A 33 -44.04 -0.31 -22.27
C PHE A 33 -43.00 -0.82 -23.27
N THR A 34 -42.44 0.12 -24.03
CA THR A 34 -41.45 -0.13 -25.07
C THR A 34 -40.27 0.79 -24.86
N GLY A 35 -39.05 0.28 -25.04
CA GLY A 35 -37.84 1.07 -24.84
C GLY A 35 -37.30 0.92 -23.41
N SER A 36 -36.94 2.03 -22.79
CA SER A 36 -36.30 2.06 -21.47
C SER A 36 -37.30 2.39 -20.36
N LEU A 37 -37.13 1.78 -19.19
CA LEU A 37 -37.85 2.10 -17.96
C LEU A 37 -36.84 2.29 -16.82
N LYS A 38 -37.05 3.31 -15.98
CA LYS A 38 -36.27 3.56 -14.77
C LYS A 38 -37.19 3.46 -13.55
N VAL A 39 -36.75 2.74 -12.52
CA VAL A 39 -37.41 2.63 -11.21
C VAL A 39 -36.42 3.14 -10.18
N GLU A 40 -36.48 4.43 -9.88
CA GLU A 40 -35.49 5.10 -9.06
C GLU A 40 -36.09 5.60 -7.75
N SER A 41 -35.46 5.23 -6.63
CA SER A 41 -35.79 5.74 -5.30
C SER A 41 -37.23 5.49 -4.85
N PHE A 42 -37.85 4.38 -5.28
CA PHE A 42 -39.16 3.95 -4.79
C PHE A 42 -38.97 3.39 -3.37
N LYS A 43 -39.14 4.26 -2.37
CA LYS A 43 -38.72 4.00 -0.98
C LYS A 43 -39.49 2.86 -0.31
N ASP A 44 -40.74 2.67 -0.69
CA ASP A 44 -41.64 1.66 -0.09
C ASP A 44 -41.70 0.37 -0.90
N LEU A 45 -41.09 0.32 -2.08
CA LEU A 45 -41.17 -0.83 -2.98
C LEU A 45 -40.44 -2.04 -2.39
N GLU A 46 -41.20 -3.10 -2.11
CA GLU A 46 -40.73 -4.36 -1.55
C GLU A 46 -40.56 -5.43 -2.64
N SER A 47 -41.43 -5.46 -3.65
CA SER A 47 -41.39 -6.45 -4.73
C SER A 47 -41.80 -5.85 -6.07
N ILE A 48 -41.06 -6.17 -7.13
CA ILE A 48 -41.41 -5.84 -8.52
C ILE A 48 -41.41 -7.08 -9.40
N SER A 49 -42.51 -7.29 -10.12
CA SER A 49 -42.65 -8.31 -11.15
C SER A 49 -43.11 -7.67 -12.44
N LEU A 50 -42.24 -7.68 -13.44
CA LEU A 50 -42.53 -7.20 -14.79
C LEU A 50 -42.45 -8.42 -15.72
N LYS A 51 -43.57 -8.79 -16.34
CA LYS A 51 -43.64 -9.95 -17.23
C LYS A 51 -44.26 -9.56 -18.57
N LYS A 52 -43.75 -10.15 -19.64
CA LYS A 52 -44.27 -9.98 -21.02
C LYS A 52 -44.22 -8.53 -21.54
N LEU A 53 -43.38 -7.66 -20.96
CA LEU A 53 -43.18 -6.30 -21.49
C LEU A 53 -42.15 -6.29 -22.63
N LYS A 54 -42.23 -5.28 -23.49
CA LYS A 54 -41.32 -5.09 -24.64
C LYS A 54 -40.20 -4.08 -24.32
N LEU A 55 -39.76 -4.05 -23.06
CA LEU A 55 -38.64 -3.23 -22.62
C LEU A 55 -37.34 -3.71 -23.28
N THR A 56 -36.53 -2.76 -23.74
CA THR A 56 -35.16 -2.98 -24.20
C THR A 56 -34.14 -2.65 -23.12
N SER A 57 -34.48 -1.75 -22.18
CA SER A 57 -33.63 -1.40 -21.04
C SER A 57 -34.45 -1.25 -19.77
N LEU A 58 -33.91 -1.71 -18.65
CA LEU A 58 -34.49 -1.52 -17.32
C LEU A 58 -33.40 -1.11 -16.34
N GLU A 59 -33.63 -0.03 -15.61
CA GLU A 59 -32.79 0.38 -14.48
C GLU A 59 -33.66 0.39 -13.21
N ILE A 60 -33.18 -0.25 -12.16
CA ILE A 60 -33.77 -0.19 -10.81
C ILE A 60 -32.68 0.33 -9.89
N SER A 61 -32.86 1.51 -9.32
CA SER A 61 -31.84 2.15 -8.49
C SER A 61 -32.41 2.68 -7.18
N ASN A 62 -31.64 2.55 -6.09
CA ASN A 62 -31.95 3.12 -4.78
C ASN A 62 -33.31 2.71 -4.17
N CYS A 63 -33.85 1.55 -4.55
CA CYS A 63 -35.07 0.99 -3.97
C CYS A 63 -34.73 0.23 -2.67
N THR A 64 -34.56 0.97 -1.57
CA THR A 64 -33.93 0.45 -0.33
C THR A 64 -34.69 -0.68 0.38
N GLN A 65 -35.99 -0.83 0.11
CA GLN A 65 -36.84 -1.90 0.68
C GLN A 65 -37.00 -3.10 -0.24
N LEU A 66 -36.50 -3.01 -1.48
CA LEU A 66 -36.75 -4.00 -2.52
C LEU A 66 -36.06 -5.31 -2.17
N ASN A 67 -36.87 -6.36 -1.97
CA ASN A 67 -36.41 -7.69 -1.61
C ASN A 67 -36.56 -8.71 -2.75
N LYS A 68 -37.42 -8.43 -3.74
CA LYS A 68 -37.69 -9.33 -4.86
C LYS A 68 -37.82 -8.59 -6.20
N VAL A 69 -37.07 -9.06 -7.20
CA VAL A 69 -37.17 -8.66 -8.60
C VAL A 69 -37.46 -9.91 -9.44
N ASP A 70 -38.60 -9.91 -10.14
CA ASP A 70 -38.98 -10.97 -11.08
C ASP A 70 -39.19 -10.38 -12.48
N LEU A 71 -38.22 -10.64 -13.36
CA LEU A 71 -38.20 -10.26 -14.77
C LEU A 71 -38.31 -11.49 -15.68
N SER A 72 -38.96 -12.56 -15.20
CA SER A 72 -39.27 -13.72 -16.03
C SER A 72 -40.09 -13.34 -17.26
N GLU A 73 -39.92 -14.09 -18.35
CA GLU A 73 -40.66 -13.90 -19.61
C GLU A 73 -40.37 -12.56 -20.34
N HIS A 74 -39.23 -11.94 -20.07
CA HIS A 74 -38.73 -10.80 -20.85
C HIS A 74 -37.84 -11.25 -22.01
N SER A 75 -38.37 -11.22 -23.24
CA SER A 75 -37.64 -11.68 -24.42
C SER A 75 -36.86 -10.58 -25.19
N LYS A 76 -37.05 -9.31 -24.82
CA LYS A 76 -36.48 -8.15 -25.55
C LYS A 76 -35.48 -7.32 -24.75
N LEU A 77 -35.26 -7.65 -23.48
CA LEU A 77 -34.41 -6.86 -22.60
C LEU A 77 -32.94 -7.07 -22.99
N THR A 78 -32.28 -5.99 -23.43
CA THR A 78 -30.87 -6.00 -23.84
C THR A 78 -29.95 -5.39 -22.78
N SER A 79 -30.46 -4.54 -21.90
CA SER A 79 -29.70 -3.91 -20.81
C SER A 79 -30.49 -3.94 -19.51
N LEU A 80 -29.84 -4.36 -18.42
CA LEU A 80 -30.43 -4.41 -17.09
C LEU A 80 -29.43 -3.90 -16.06
N SER A 81 -29.84 -2.91 -15.26
CA SER A 81 -29.07 -2.43 -14.11
C SER A 81 -29.92 -2.46 -12.85
N VAL A 82 -29.39 -3.06 -11.77
CA VAL A 82 -30.02 -3.09 -10.44
C VAL A 82 -29.02 -2.61 -9.40
N THR A 83 -29.19 -1.40 -8.89
CA THR A 83 -28.20 -0.75 -8.02
C THR A 83 -28.81 -0.23 -6.72
N GLY A 84 -28.04 -0.23 -5.63
CA GLY A 84 -28.47 0.37 -4.36
C GLY A 84 -29.72 -0.28 -3.75
N CYS A 85 -29.89 -1.60 -3.94
CA CYS A 85 -31.01 -2.38 -3.41
C CYS A 85 -30.51 -3.38 -2.34
N PRO A 86 -30.12 -2.90 -1.13
CA PRO A 86 -29.39 -3.71 -0.15
C PRO A 86 -30.19 -4.87 0.45
N LYS A 87 -31.53 -4.82 0.40
CA LYS A 87 -32.43 -5.87 0.89
C LYS A 87 -32.78 -6.92 -0.18
N LEU A 88 -32.26 -6.80 -1.39
CA LEU A 88 -32.59 -7.71 -2.48
C LEU A 88 -32.07 -9.12 -2.15
N THR A 89 -33.00 -10.07 -2.03
CA THR A 89 -32.68 -11.48 -1.74
C THR A 89 -33.03 -12.40 -2.91
N THR A 90 -34.02 -12.01 -3.72
CA THR A 90 -34.51 -12.78 -4.86
C THR A 90 -34.40 -11.96 -6.13
N PHE A 91 -33.61 -12.43 -7.08
CA PHE A 91 -33.51 -11.86 -8.42
C PHE A 91 -33.72 -12.97 -9.45
N ILE A 92 -34.76 -12.83 -10.27
CA ILE A 92 -35.13 -13.79 -11.32
C ILE A 92 -35.12 -13.05 -12.65
N CYS A 93 -34.30 -13.50 -13.60
CA CYS A 93 -34.26 -12.97 -14.95
C CYS A 93 -33.93 -14.08 -15.95
N SER A 94 -34.71 -14.19 -17.03
CA SER A 94 -34.58 -15.24 -18.05
C SER A 94 -34.45 -14.66 -19.46
N SER A 95 -33.90 -13.44 -19.60
CA SER A 95 -33.74 -12.78 -20.90
C SER A 95 -32.54 -13.34 -21.67
N ASN A 96 -32.80 -14.17 -22.69
CA ASN A 96 -31.78 -14.65 -23.62
C ASN A 96 -31.22 -13.55 -24.58
N GLY A 97 -31.78 -12.34 -24.50
CA GLY A 97 -31.40 -11.17 -25.29
C GLY A 97 -30.42 -10.24 -24.59
N LEU A 98 -30.08 -10.50 -23.32
CA LEU A 98 -29.33 -9.58 -22.50
C LEU A 98 -27.89 -9.42 -23.00
N ILE A 99 -27.48 -8.16 -23.23
CA ILE A 99 -26.16 -7.77 -23.71
C ILE A 99 -25.34 -7.17 -22.57
N SER A 100 -25.98 -6.44 -21.65
CA SER A 100 -25.34 -5.83 -20.48
C SER A 100 -26.14 -6.13 -19.21
N LEU A 101 -25.44 -6.55 -18.16
CA LEU A 101 -25.98 -6.76 -16.82
C LEU A 101 -25.10 -6.06 -15.79
N GLU A 102 -25.69 -5.14 -15.04
CA GLU A 102 -25.07 -4.49 -13.89
C GLU A 102 -25.87 -4.80 -12.64
N ILE A 103 -25.21 -5.30 -11.59
CA ILE A 103 -25.84 -5.38 -10.28
C ILE A 103 -24.86 -4.91 -9.21
N SER A 104 -25.26 -3.91 -8.42
CA SER A 104 -24.38 -3.22 -7.47
C SER A 104 -25.07 -2.93 -6.15
N GLY A 105 -24.39 -3.13 -5.02
CA GLY A 105 -24.92 -2.80 -3.69
C GLY A 105 -26.10 -3.68 -3.24
N CYS A 106 -26.22 -4.89 -3.81
CA CYS A 106 -27.26 -5.88 -3.46
C CYS A 106 -26.72 -6.86 -2.41
N HIS A 107 -26.41 -6.37 -1.21
CA HIS A 107 -25.60 -7.08 -0.21
C HIS A 107 -26.20 -8.41 0.31
N GLN A 108 -27.53 -8.57 0.25
CA GLN A 108 -28.24 -9.75 0.72
C GLN A 108 -28.51 -10.80 -0.37
N LEU A 109 -28.10 -10.53 -1.61
CA LEU A 109 -28.36 -11.42 -2.73
C LEU A 109 -27.43 -12.63 -2.63
N ASN A 110 -28.01 -13.82 -2.38
CA ASN A 110 -27.25 -15.04 -2.12
C ASN A 110 -26.78 -15.72 -3.41
N ASN A 111 -27.59 -15.67 -4.47
CA ASN A 111 -27.27 -16.17 -5.80
C ASN A 111 -27.97 -15.27 -6.83
N ILE A 112 -27.28 -14.99 -7.93
CA ILE A 112 -27.95 -14.57 -9.16
C ILE A 112 -28.55 -15.84 -9.78
N THR A 113 -29.70 -15.75 -10.43
CA THR A 113 -30.22 -16.81 -11.32
C THR A 113 -29.09 -17.40 -12.17
N ASP A 114 -29.19 -18.67 -12.52
CA ASP A 114 -28.27 -19.34 -13.43
C ASP A 114 -27.92 -18.46 -14.63
N LEU A 115 -26.69 -17.93 -14.65
CA LEU A 115 -26.20 -17.05 -15.73
C LEU A 115 -26.10 -17.81 -17.06
N SER A 116 -26.33 -19.14 -17.06
CA SER A 116 -26.34 -19.98 -18.24
C SER A 116 -27.29 -19.46 -19.34
N GLU A 117 -28.38 -18.80 -18.96
CA GLU A 117 -29.37 -18.23 -19.87
C GLU A 117 -28.87 -16.98 -20.62
N PHE A 118 -27.85 -16.30 -20.10
CA PHE A 118 -27.31 -15.05 -20.66
C PHE A 118 -26.24 -15.32 -21.73
N THR A 119 -26.60 -16.08 -22.76
CA THR A 119 -25.68 -16.51 -23.84
C THR A 119 -25.19 -15.38 -24.75
N LYS A 120 -25.87 -14.21 -24.75
CA LYS A 120 -25.51 -13.03 -25.57
C LYS A 120 -24.78 -11.94 -24.77
N LEU A 121 -24.52 -12.17 -23.49
CA LEU A 121 -23.94 -11.17 -22.60
C LEU A 121 -22.55 -10.75 -23.10
N LYS A 122 -22.35 -9.44 -23.21
CA LYS A 122 -21.07 -8.81 -23.56
C LYS A 122 -20.43 -8.08 -22.39
N SER A 123 -21.23 -7.61 -21.44
CA SER A 123 -20.74 -6.92 -20.25
C SER A 123 -21.47 -7.44 -19.01
N LEU A 124 -20.69 -7.81 -17.99
CA LEU A 124 -21.17 -8.19 -16.67
C LEU A 124 -20.41 -7.38 -15.61
N TYR A 125 -21.14 -6.60 -14.83
CA TYR A 125 -20.61 -5.84 -13.70
C TYR A 125 -21.32 -6.24 -12.42
N LEU A 126 -20.58 -6.75 -11.45
CA LEU A 126 -21.08 -7.16 -10.15
C LEU A 126 -20.28 -6.49 -9.04
N LYS A 127 -20.96 -5.75 -8.16
CA LYS A 127 -20.33 -5.08 -7.03
C LYS A 127 -21.07 -5.26 -5.71
N GLY A 128 -20.33 -5.60 -4.65
CA GLY A 128 -20.86 -5.65 -3.29
C GLY A 128 -21.66 -6.91 -2.96
N TYR A 129 -21.44 -8.02 -3.66
CA TYR A 129 -22.13 -9.28 -3.39
C TYR A 129 -21.48 -10.01 -2.21
N ARG A 130 -22.04 -9.83 -1.01
CA ARG A 130 -21.42 -10.35 0.23
C ARG A 130 -21.62 -11.84 0.48
N ASN A 131 -22.54 -12.49 -0.26
CA ASN A 131 -22.92 -13.88 -0.01
C ASN A 131 -22.64 -14.85 -1.16
N ILE A 132 -22.18 -14.36 -2.31
CA ILE A 132 -21.87 -15.23 -3.46
C ILE A 132 -20.61 -16.06 -3.17
N ALA A 133 -20.73 -17.39 -3.25
CA ALA A 133 -19.60 -18.31 -3.09
C ALA A 133 -18.99 -18.70 -4.44
N THR A 134 -19.82 -18.87 -5.46
CA THR A 134 -19.40 -19.29 -6.80
C THR A 134 -20.11 -18.44 -7.84
N LEU A 135 -19.34 -17.94 -8.80
CA LEU A 135 -19.85 -17.22 -9.96
C LEU A 135 -19.44 -17.99 -11.22
N ASN A 136 -20.42 -18.48 -11.98
CA ASN A 136 -20.18 -19.18 -13.24
C ASN A 136 -20.83 -18.44 -14.41
N CYS A 137 -19.98 -17.86 -15.26
CA CYS A 137 -20.35 -17.13 -16.48
C CYS A 137 -19.89 -17.90 -17.74
N SER A 138 -19.60 -19.20 -17.64
CA SER A 138 -19.02 -19.98 -18.74
C SER A 138 -19.89 -20.04 -20.00
N SER A 139 -21.21 -19.92 -19.86
CA SER A 139 -22.15 -19.93 -20.99
C SER A 139 -22.19 -18.63 -21.77
N SER A 140 -21.68 -17.53 -21.21
CA SER A 140 -21.61 -16.22 -21.86
C SER A 140 -20.39 -16.14 -22.79
N SER A 141 -20.41 -16.92 -23.88
CA SER A 141 -19.28 -17.06 -24.82
C SER A 141 -18.93 -15.78 -25.61
N LYS A 142 -19.73 -14.72 -25.46
CA LYS A 142 -19.56 -13.40 -26.10
C LYS A 142 -19.16 -12.31 -25.11
N LEU A 143 -18.79 -12.68 -23.88
CA LEU A 143 -18.42 -11.72 -22.85
C LEU A 143 -17.13 -11.00 -23.26
N ASP A 144 -17.23 -9.68 -23.40
CA ASP A 144 -16.14 -8.76 -23.73
C ASP A 144 -15.57 -8.14 -22.44
N ASN A 145 -16.42 -7.86 -21.46
CA ASN A 145 -16.05 -7.20 -20.20
C ASN A 145 -16.64 -7.93 -18.98
N LEU A 146 -15.79 -8.23 -17.99
CA LEU A 146 -16.19 -8.82 -16.71
C LEU A 146 -15.58 -8.03 -15.56
N SER A 147 -16.42 -7.50 -14.67
CA SER A 147 -15.99 -6.82 -13.44
C SER A 147 -16.70 -7.42 -12.23
N VAL A 148 -15.90 -7.86 -11.25
CA VAL A 148 -16.37 -8.48 -10.00
C VAL A 148 -15.65 -7.81 -8.83
N ILE A 149 -16.37 -6.96 -8.10
CA ILE A 149 -15.80 -6.07 -7.08
C ILE A 149 -16.50 -6.31 -5.74
N ASP A 150 -15.75 -6.29 -4.63
CA ASP A 150 -16.28 -6.36 -3.26
C ASP A 150 -17.16 -7.59 -3.03
N CYS A 151 -16.67 -8.77 -3.44
CA CYS A 151 -17.35 -10.05 -3.30
C CYS A 151 -16.60 -10.94 -2.27
N PRO A 152 -16.68 -10.64 -0.96
CA PRO A 152 -15.75 -11.17 0.05
C PRO A 152 -15.84 -12.68 0.32
N LYS A 153 -16.94 -13.34 -0.07
CA LYS A 153 -17.14 -14.79 0.08
C LYS A 153 -16.90 -15.57 -1.22
N LEU A 154 -16.55 -14.90 -2.31
CA LEU A 154 -16.37 -15.55 -3.60
C LEU A 154 -15.10 -16.43 -3.54
N THR A 155 -15.26 -17.74 -3.72
CA THR A 155 -14.14 -18.70 -3.72
C THR A 155 -13.74 -19.14 -5.12
N THR A 156 -14.67 -19.08 -6.07
CA THR A 156 -14.50 -19.62 -7.43
C THR A 156 -15.17 -18.71 -8.46
N LEU A 157 -14.39 -18.29 -9.46
CA LEU A 157 -14.85 -17.53 -10.62
C LEU A 157 -14.58 -18.31 -11.91
N ASN A 158 -15.64 -18.71 -12.60
CA ASN A 158 -15.57 -19.44 -13.86
C ASN A 158 -16.08 -18.58 -15.01
N TYR A 159 -15.28 -18.45 -16.06
CA TYR A 159 -15.66 -17.84 -17.33
C TYR A 159 -14.97 -18.60 -18.47
N SER A 160 -15.61 -18.67 -19.63
CA SER A 160 -15.11 -19.40 -20.79
C SER A 160 -15.41 -18.59 -22.05
N THR A 161 -14.62 -17.54 -22.28
CA THR A 161 -14.82 -16.63 -23.42
C THR A 161 -13.48 -16.24 -24.06
N ASN A 162 -13.31 -16.63 -25.32
CA ASN A 162 -12.19 -16.15 -26.15
C ASN A 162 -12.36 -14.68 -26.59
N GLY A 163 -13.47 -14.04 -26.16
CA GLY A 163 -13.83 -12.65 -26.48
C GLY A 163 -13.39 -11.63 -25.43
N LEU A 164 -12.99 -12.07 -24.22
CA LEU A 164 -12.76 -11.15 -23.10
C LEU A 164 -11.64 -10.14 -23.42
N THR A 165 -11.97 -8.85 -23.41
CA THR A 165 -11.05 -7.73 -23.61
C THR A 165 -10.68 -7.04 -22.30
N SER A 166 -11.58 -7.07 -21.30
CA SER A 166 -11.33 -6.49 -19.97
C SER A 166 -11.79 -7.42 -18.85
N LEU A 167 -10.91 -7.62 -17.86
CA LEU A 167 -11.19 -8.36 -16.64
C LEU A 167 -10.76 -7.53 -15.42
N GLU A 168 -11.71 -7.27 -14.54
CA GLU A 168 -11.48 -6.59 -13.26
C GLU A 168 -12.01 -7.46 -12.11
N ILE A 169 -11.13 -7.76 -11.15
CA ILE A 169 -11.46 -8.47 -9.93
C ILE A 169 -10.87 -7.68 -8.77
N SER A 170 -11.69 -7.24 -7.82
CA SER A 170 -11.22 -6.46 -6.68
C SER A 170 -11.97 -6.80 -5.40
N GLY A 171 -11.30 -6.74 -4.24
CA GLY A 171 -11.95 -6.98 -2.94
C GLY A 171 -12.54 -8.38 -2.81
N CYS A 172 -11.83 -9.40 -3.29
CA CYS A 172 -12.26 -10.81 -3.29
C CYS A 172 -11.28 -11.70 -2.49
N PRO A 173 -11.11 -11.47 -1.17
CA PRO A 173 -10.06 -12.10 -0.37
C PRO A 173 -10.13 -13.63 -0.28
N GLN A 174 -11.29 -14.25 -0.49
CA GLN A 174 -11.45 -15.71 -0.43
C GLN A 174 -11.27 -16.42 -1.79
N LEU A 175 -10.99 -15.68 -2.86
CA LEU A 175 -10.90 -16.23 -4.21
C LEU A 175 -9.64 -17.08 -4.34
N LYS A 176 -9.80 -18.39 -4.54
CA LYS A 176 -8.68 -19.35 -4.59
C LYS A 176 -8.20 -19.62 -6.00
N SER A 177 -9.10 -19.48 -6.97
CA SER A 177 -8.82 -19.78 -8.36
C SER A 177 -9.70 -18.93 -9.26
N VAL A 178 -9.07 -18.34 -10.27
CA VAL A 178 -9.74 -17.88 -11.48
C VAL A 178 -9.52 -18.94 -12.57
N THR A 179 -10.47 -19.08 -13.49
CA THR A 179 -10.21 -19.88 -14.71
C THR A 179 -8.95 -19.37 -15.40
N SER A 180 -8.13 -20.28 -15.91
CA SER A 180 -6.86 -19.94 -16.58
C SER A 180 -7.04 -18.81 -17.60
N LEU A 181 -6.19 -17.78 -17.50
CA LEU A 181 -6.16 -16.65 -18.44
C LEU A 181 -5.78 -17.09 -19.87
N SER A 182 -5.31 -18.33 -20.05
CA SER A 182 -5.16 -18.98 -21.37
C SER A 182 -6.45 -18.91 -22.22
N ASN A 183 -7.62 -18.81 -21.58
CA ASN A 183 -8.90 -18.70 -22.27
C ASN A 183 -9.28 -17.26 -22.67
N ALA A 184 -8.44 -16.26 -22.37
CA ALA A 184 -8.68 -14.85 -22.68
C ALA A 184 -7.53 -14.24 -23.53
N PRO A 185 -7.27 -14.75 -24.75
CA PRO A 185 -6.16 -14.28 -25.59
C PRO A 185 -6.35 -12.84 -26.13
N LYS A 186 -7.57 -12.29 -26.06
CA LYS A 186 -7.90 -10.95 -26.53
C LYS A 186 -7.82 -9.87 -25.45
N LEU A 187 -7.41 -10.23 -24.24
CA LEU A 187 -7.37 -9.32 -23.10
C LEU A 187 -6.45 -8.14 -23.40
N THR A 188 -6.97 -6.92 -23.22
CA THR A 188 -6.22 -5.66 -23.34
C THR A 188 -6.00 -4.99 -21.98
N SER A 189 -6.88 -5.25 -21.01
CA SER A 189 -6.80 -4.71 -19.64
C SER A 189 -7.12 -5.78 -18.60
N LEU A 190 -6.24 -5.92 -17.60
CA LEU A 190 -6.37 -6.85 -16.48
C LEU A 190 -6.12 -6.11 -15.16
N SER A 191 -7.08 -6.15 -14.25
CA SER A 191 -6.95 -5.64 -12.89
C SER A 191 -7.33 -6.72 -11.88
N MET A 192 -6.42 -7.09 -10.98
CA MET A 192 -6.65 -8.05 -9.90
C MET A 192 -6.06 -7.50 -8.59
N ILE A 193 -6.90 -6.86 -7.78
CA ILE A 193 -6.50 -6.14 -6.57
C ILE A 193 -7.19 -6.75 -5.34
N ASP A 194 -6.53 -6.73 -4.19
CA ASP A 194 -7.04 -7.25 -2.91
C ASP A 194 -7.56 -8.70 -3.04
N CYS A 195 -6.74 -9.55 -3.67
CA CYS A 195 -7.01 -10.97 -3.92
C CYS A 195 -5.90 -11.87 -3.33
N PRO A 196 -5.60 -11.80 -2.03
CA PRO A 196 -4.40 -12.38 -1.39
C PRO A 196 -4.24 -13.91 -1.51
N ASN A 197 -5.31 -14.65 -1.83
CA ASN A 197 -5.23 -16.10 -2.03
C ASN A 197 -4.77 -16.50 -3.45
N ILE A 198 -4.76 -15.55 -4.40
CA ILE A 198 -4.21 -15.75 -5.74
C ILE A 198 -2.77 -15.28 -5.70
N THR A 199 -1.84 -16.17 -5.38
CA THR A 199 -0.42 -15.81 -5.23
C THR A 199 0.38 -15.94 -6.51
N LYS A 200 -0.20 -16.54 -7.55
CA LYS A 200 0.43 -16.80 -8.85
C LYS A 200 -0.49 -16.38 -9.98
N LEU A 201 0.05 -15.66 -10.95
CA LEU A 201 -0.68 -15.22 -12.12
C LEU A 201 0.15 -15.42 -13.38
N ASP A 202 -0.45 -16.04 -14.39
CA ASP A 202 0.12 -16.17 -15.73
C ASP A 202 -0.85 -15.59 -16.76
N CYS A 203 -0.45 -14.47 -17.36
CA CYS A 203 -1.17 -13.78 -18.42
C CYS A 203 -0.37 -13.76 -19.75
N SER A 204 0.61 -14.66 -19.91
CA SER A 204 1.49 -14.69 -21.08
C SER A 204 0.77 -15.01 -22.40
N SER A 205 -0.46 -15.55 -22.32
CA SER A 205 -1.31 -15.85 -23.48
C SER A 205 -2.04 -14.63 -24.05
N SER A 206 -1.98 -13.48 -23.37
CA SER A 206 -2.72 -12.27 -23.74
C SER A 206 -1.81 -11.27 -24.46
N GLU A 207 -1.46 -11.55 -25.72
CA GLU A 207 -0.50 -10.76 -26.52
C GLU A 207 -0.87 -9.26 -26.66
N LYS A 208 -2.16 -8.96 -26.60
CA LYS A 208 -2.71 -7.60 -26.71
C LYS A 208 -2.83 -6.87 -25.37
N LEU A 209 -2.41 -7.48 -24.25
CA LEU A 209 -2.50 -6.88 -22.93
C LEU A 209 -1.60 -5.64 -22.87
N THR A 210 -2.20 -4.49 -22.61
CA THR A 210 -1.50 -3.20 -22.50
C THR A 210 -1.54 -2.65 -21.07
N GLU A 211 -2.59 -2.97 -20.32
CA GLU A 211 -2.80 -2.51 -18.95
C GLU A 211 -2.84 -3.70 -17.99
N LEU A 212 -1.96 -3.70 -16.98
CA LEU A 212 -1.91 -4.71 -15.95
C LEU A 212 -1.77 -4.04 -14.58
N LYS A 213 -2.72 -4.32 -13.68
CA LYS A 213 -2.68 -3.91 -12.27
C LYS A 213 -2.93 -5.12 -11.38
N VAL A 214 -1.97 -5.41 -10.50
CA VAL A 214 -2.00 -6.60 -9.65
C VAL A 214 -1.48 -6.28 -8.25
N SER A 215 -2.02 -6.96 -7.24
CA SER A 215 -1.51 -6.95 -5.85
C SER A 215 -1.30 -8.36 -5.31
N ASP A 216 -0.57 -8.47 -4.21
CA ASP A 216 -0.46 -9.70 -3.39
C ASP A 216 0.19 -10.91 -4.09
N LEU A 217 0.82 -10.73 -5.25
CA LEU A 217 1.42 -11.83 -6.01
C LEU A 217 2.83 -12.17 -5.50
N THR A 218 3.13 -13.47 -5.51
CA THR A 218 4.49 -14.04 -5.33
C THR A 218 5.14 -14.41 -6.67
N GLU A 219 4.32 -14.72 -7.69
CA GLU A 219 4.76 -15.08 -9.04
C GLU A 219 3.87 -14.39 -10.07
N LEU A 220 4.48 -13.62 -10.98
CA LEU A 220 3.83 -13.00 -12.12
C LEU A 220 4.56 -13.38 -13.42
N LYS A 221 3.81 -13.97 -14.35
CA LYS A 221 4.24 -14.20 -15.73
C LYS A 221 3.37 -13.38 -16.66
N CYS A 222 3.98 -12.37 -17.27
CA CYS A 222 3.37 -11.47 -18.25
C CYS A 222 4.29 -11.29 -19.47
N SER A 223 4.97 -12.37 -19.87
CA SER A 223 5.80 -12.40 -21.07
C SER A 223 4.95 -12.34 -22.35
N ASN A 224 5.49 -11.85 -23.46
CA ASN A 224 4.81 -11.82 -24.77
C ASN A 224 3.50 -11.01 -24.75
N THR A 225 3.49 -9.88 -24.07
CA THR A 225 2.37 -8.93 -23.99
C THR A 225 2.73 -7.59 -24.65
N SER A 226 1.78 -6.66 -24.69
CA SER A 226 1.97 -5.30 -25.24
C SER A 226 2.10 -4.23 -24.15
N ILE A 227 2.47 -4.60 -22.92
CA ILE A 227 2.56 -3.69 -21.77
C ILE A 227 3.71 -2.69 -22.00
N GLU A 228 3.40 -1.39 -21.87
CA GLU A 228 4.39 -0.30 -21.96
C GLU A 228 4.99 0.07 -20.60
N ILE A 229 4.17 0.02 -19.56
CA ILE A 229 4.53 0.40 -18.18
C ILE A 229 4.05 -0.71 -17.25
N LEU A 230 4.99 -1.30 -16.51
CA LEU A 230 4.70 -2.34 -15.52
C LEU A 230 5.16 -1.88 -14.15
N SER A 231 4.27 -1.96 -13.15
CA SER A 231 4.61 -1.76 -11.74
C SER A 231 4.13 -2.95 -10.93
N VAL A 232 5.01 -3.47 -10.07
CA VAL A 232 4.69 -4.53 -9.11
C VAL A 232 4.70 -4.02 -7.67
N ASN A 233 4.47 -2.71 -7.48
CA ASN A 233 4.59 -2.08 -6.17
C ASN A 233 3.56 -2.57 -5.14
N LEU A 234 2.44 -3.14 -5.59
CA LEU A 234 1.43 -3.72 -4.71
C LEU A 234 1.70 -5.23 -4.43
N CYS A 235 2.85 -5.75 -4.86
CA CYS A 235 3.28 -7.14 -4.66
C CYS A 235 4.59 -7.17 -3.85
N PRO A 236 4.59 -6.86 -2.54
CA PRO A 236 5.81 -6.77 -1.74
C PRO A 236 6.56 -8.11 -1.62
N ASP A 237 5.83 -9.23 -1.66
CA ASP A 237 6.37 -10.59 -1.52
C ASP A 237 6.68 -11.26 -2.87
N ILE A 238 6.80 -10.47 -3.95
CA ILE A 238 7.08 -11.01 -5.28
C ILE A 238 8.49 -11.60 -5.37
N LYS A 239 8.55 -12.84 -5.88
CA LYS A 239 9.80 -13.62 -6.02
C LYS A 239 10.14 -13.89 -7.47
N ILE A 240 9.12 -14.12 -8.29
CA ILE A 240 9.27 -14.48 -9.71
C ILE A 240 8.53 -13.44 -10.53
N LEU A 241 9.27 -12.74 -11.39
CA LEU A 241 8.72 -11.85 -12.41
C LEU A 241 9.28 -12.19 -13.78
N ASP A 242 8.43 -12.70 -14.67
CA ASP A 242 8.73 -12.86 -16.09
C ASP A 242 7.92 -11.86 -16.90
N CYS A 243 8.58 -10.78 -17.31
CA CYS A 243 8.05 -9.77 -18.24
C CYS A 243 8.88 -9.73 -19.53
N SER A 244 9.45 -10.87 -19.92
CA SER A 244 10.26 -11.02 -21.14
C SER A 244 9.44 -10.86 -22.42
N ASN A 245 10.10 -10.55 -23.54
CA ASN A 245 9.47 -10.42 -24.86
C ASN A 245 8.34 -9.38 -24.91
N ASN A 246 8.47 -8.31 -24.12
CA ASN A 246 7.60 -7.15 -24.15
C ASN A 246 8.31 -6.00 -24.87
N ASP A 247 8.27 -6.00 -26.21
CA ASP A 247 9.01 -5.06 -27.07
C ASP A 247 8.51 -3.60 -27.00
N LYS A 248 7.44 -3.35 -26.25
CA LYS A 248 6.90 -2.02 -25.93
C LYS A 248 7.20 -1.57 -24.49
N LEU A 249 7.69 -2.45 -23.63
CA LEU A 249 7.94 -2.14 -22.23
C LEU A 249 9.10 -1.15 -22.10
N ILE A 250 8.78 0.08 -21.71
CA ILE A 250 9.72 1.21 -21.53
C ILE A 250 9.95 1.55 -20.06
N ASN A 251 9.06 1.13 -19.17
CA ASN A 251 9.17 1.38 -17.73
C ASN A 251 8.81 0.13 -16.92
N LEU A 252 9.67 -0.21 -15.97
CA LEU A 252 9.47 -1.28 -15.02
C LEU A 252 9.79 -0.77 -13.61
N ASP A 253 8.78 -0.71 -12.75
CA ASP A 253 8.91 -0.34 -11.35
C ASP A 253 8.79 -1.58 -10.45
N ILE A 254 9.91 -1.93 -9.83
CA ILE A 254 10.08 -3.06 -8.91
C ILE A 254 10.41 -2.60 -7.48
N SER A 255 10.18 -1.33 -7.16
CA SER A 255 10.70 -0.71 -5.94
C SER A 255 10.23 -1.35 -4.63
N ASN A 256 9.08 -2.03 -4.59
CA ASN A 256 8.62 -2.75 -3.41
C ASN A 256 8.92 -4.25 -3.40
N GLY A 257 9.39 -4.84 -4.50
CA GLY A 257 9.75 -6.26 -4.54
C GLY A 257 11.14 -6.47 -3.96
N THR A 258 11.24 -6.94 -2.72
CA THR A 258 12.55 -7.08 -2.05
C THR A 258 13.11 -8.51 -2.14
N GLU A 259 12.28 -9.50 -2.44
CA GLU A 259 12.61 -10.93 -2.39
C GLU A 259 12.78 -11.60 -3.77
N PHE A 260 13.13 -10.85 -4.83
CA PHE A 260 13.28 -11.44 -6.17
C PHE A 260 14.29 -12.60 -6.19
N GLU A 261 13.82 -13.77 -6.59
CA GLU A 261 14.61 -14.95 -6.90
C GLU A 261 14.80 -15.08 -8.42
N PHE A 262 13.86 -14.57 -9.22
CA PHE A 262 13.90 -14.58 -10.68
C PHE A 262 13.32 -13.29 -11.26
N LEU A 263 14.07 -12.66 -12.18
CA LEU A 263 13.60 -11.52 -12.95
C LEU A 263 14.07 -11.63 -14.40
N ASP A 264 13.12 -11.78 -15.33
CA ASP A 264 13.38 -11.74 -16.76
C ASP A 264 12.59 -10.59 -17.39
N CYS A 265 13.30 -9.53 -17.77
CA CYS A 265 12.78 -8.41 -18.55
C CYS A 265 13.51 -8.30 -19.90
N SER A 266 14.08 -9.41 -20.39
CA SER A 266 14.78 -9.46 -21.68
C SER A 266 13.83 -9.17 -22.84
N ASN A 267 14.40 -8.72 -23.97
CA ASN A 267 13.64 -8.34 -25.17
C ASN A 267 12.58 -7.25 -24.89
N SER A 268 12.93 -6.29 -24.04
CA SER A 268 12.16 -5.07 -23.77
C SER A 268 12.87 -3.81 -24.29
N LYS A 269 12.20 -2.65 -24.24
CA LYS A 269 12.76 -1.33 -24.55
C LYS A 269 13.16 -0.54 -23.29
N LEU A 270 13.38 -1.24 -22.18
CA LEU A 270 13.85 -0.63 -20.94
C LEU A 270 15.22 0.01 -21.16
N THR A 271 15.36 1.29 -20.80
CA THR A 271 16.63 2.03 -20.86
C THR A 271 17.34 2.05 -19.51
N SER A 272 16.59 1.92 -18.43
CA SER A 272 17.14 1.81 -17.08
C SER A 272 16.25 0.96 -16.18
N LEU A 273 16.85 0.40 -15.13
CA LEU A 273 16.14 -0.33 -14.08
C LEU A 273 16.75 0.00 -12.72
N ASP A 274 15.93 0.50 -11.81
CA ASP A 274 16.32 0.77 -10.42
C ASP A 274 16.17 -0.51 -9.59
N ILE A 275 17.29 -1.10 -9.20
CA ILE A 275 17.34 -2.31 -8.37
C ILE A 275 17.74 -2.01 -6.91
N SER A 276 17.73 -0.72 -6.52
CA SER A 276 18.29 -0.28 -5.23
C SER A 276 17.64 -0.94 -4.03
N ASN A 277 16.36 -1.32 -4.13
CA ASN A 277 15.62 -1.96 -3.03
C ASN A 277 15.69 -3.51 -3.09
N CYS A 278 16.41 -4.08 -4.05
CA CYS A 278 16.49 -5.52 -4.28
C CYS A 278 17.87 -6.04 -3.88
N GLU A 279 18.08 -6.37 -2.60
CA GLU A 279 19.40 -6.78 -2.08
C GLU A 279 19.98 -7.98 -2.83
N PHE A 280 19.15 -8.96 -3.20
CA PHE A 280 19.56 -10.11 -3.98
C PHE A 280 20.06 -9.73 -5.37
N LEU A 281 19.32 -8.86 -6.09
CA LEU A 281 19.71 -8.37 -7.41
C LEU A 281 21.00 -7.55 -7.36
N LEU A 282 21.20 -6.76 -6.30
CA LEU A 282 22.44 -6.01 -6.08
C LEU A 282 23.64 -6.96 -5.97
N LYS A 283 23.55 -7.98 -5.11
CA LYS A 283 24.61 -9.00 -4.93
C LYS A 283 24.90 -9.76 -6.22
N GLU A 284 23.86 -10.22 -6.91
CA GLU A 284 24.01 -10.94 -8.19
C GLU A 284 24.63 -10.07 -9.29
N HIS A 285 24.26 -8.79 -9.36
CA HIS A 285 24.85 -7.87 -10.34
C HIS A 285 26.33 -7.57 -10.05
N GLU A 286 26.70 -7.43 -8.78
CA GLU A 286 28.10 -7.21 -8.37
C GLU A 286 28.98 -8.45 -8.61
N GLN A 287 28.41 -9.66 -8.50
CA GLN A 287 29.15 -10.92 -8.61
C GLN A 287 29.26 -11.47 -10.06
N ASN A 288 28.38 -11.06 -10.99
CA ASN A 288 28.35 -11.64 -12.34
C ASN A 288 29.23 -10.90 -13.35
N SER A 289 30.42 -11.43 -13.59
CA SER A 289 31.18 -11.25 -14.83
C SER A 289 30.67 -12.11 -16.00
N ASN A 290 29.71 -13.02 -15.75
CA ASN A 290 29.07 -13.89 -16.75
C ASN A 290 27.55 -13.95 -16.51
N LYS A 291 26.74 -13.77 -17.56
CA LYS A 291 25.24 -13.75 -17.54
C LYS A 291 24.61 -14.78 -16.59
N SER A 292 23.99 -14.34 -15.50
CA SER A 292 23.14 -15.18 -14.64
C SER A 292 21.95 -15.73 -15.42
N LYS A 293 21.59 -17.00 -15.21
CA LYS A 293 20.39 -17.59 -15.85
C LYS A 293 19.08 -17.11 -15.21
N MET A 294 19.13 -16.65 -13.97
CA MET A 294 17.96 -16.22 -13.18
C MET A 294 17.61 -14.74 -13.40
N PHE A 295 18.55 -13.96 -13.95
CA PHE A 295 18.40 -12.53 -14.19
C PHE A 295 18.73 -12.18 -15.62
N LYS A 296 17.71 -11.80 -16.38
CA LYS A 296 17.87 -11.43 -17.78
C LYS A 296 17.26 -10.08 -18.05
N TYR A 297 18.04 -9.22 -18.69
CA TYR A 297 17.66 -7.86 -19.04
C TYR A 297 18.25 -7.49 -20.42
N PRO A 298 17.77 -6.41 -21.07
CA PRO A 298 18.34 -5.93 -22.32
C PRO A 298 19.84 -5.63 -22.20
N SER A 299 20.63 -5.89 -23.24
CA SER A 299 22.09 -5.73 -23.21
C SER A 299 22.56 -4.31 -22.89
N ASP A 300 21.78 -3.31 -23.31
CA ASP A 300 22.11 -1.88 -23.18
C ASP A 300 21.43 -1.24 -21.95
N LEU A 301 20.84 -2.05 -21.06
CA LEU A 301 20.10 -1.57 -19.90
C LEU A 301 21.03 -0.91 -18.88
N LYS A 302 20.76 0.35 -18.51
CA LYS A 302 21.44 1.02 -17.40
C LYS A 302 20.87 0.55 -16.07
N ILE A 303 21.61 -0.26 -15.33
CA ILE A 303 21.25 -0.60 -13.94
C ILE A 303 21.53 0.61 -13.04
N ILE A 304 20.49 1.07 -12.34
CA ILE A 304 20.58 2.11 -11.32
C ILE A 304 20.69 1.43 -9.97
N GLN A 305 21.82 1.67 -9.31
CA GLN A 305 22.08 1.23 -7.94
C GLN A 305 22.29 2.48 -7.08
N LYS A 306 21.24 2.95 -6.42
CA LYS A 306 21.39 3.90 -5.33
C LYS A 306 21.84 3.09 -4.12
N ARG A 307 22.97 3.46 -3.52
CA ARG A 307 23.39 2.88 -2.24
C ARG A 307 22.23 3.08 -1.25
N ILE A 308 21.65 1.97 -0.80
CA ILE A 308 20.62 1.93 0.25
C ILE A 308 21.16 2.75 1.44
N THR A 309 20.62 3.95 1.62
CA THR A 309 21.14 4.86 2.64
C THR A 309 20.37 4.62 3.93
N LYS A 310 21.08 4.29 5.00
CA LYS A 310 20.47 3.99 6.30
C LYS A 310 20.08 5.29 7.00
N ASN A 311 18.79 5.48 7.20
CA ASN A 311 18.24 6.69 7.80
C ASN A 311 18.26 6.57 9.34
N LEU A 312 19.14 7.32 9.99
CA LEU A 312 19.32 7.41 11.43
C LEU A 312 18.61 8.65 11.98
N ILE A 313 17.67 8.45 12.89
CA ILE A 313 16.88 9.54 13.47
C ILE A 313 17.36 9.76 14.89
N ILE A 314 17.81 10.97 15.19
CA ILE A 314 18.28 11.32 16.53
C ILE A 314 17.14 12.01 17.26
N ILE A 315 16.73 11.46 18.39
CA ILE A 315 15.63 11.98 19.21
C ILE A 315 16.08 12.09 20.67
N GLY A 316 15.49 13.00 21.43
CA GLY A 316 15.81 13.18 22.85
C GLY A 316 15.54 14.59 23.34
N ARG A 317 15.77 14.83 24.63
CA ARG A 317 15.55 16.16 25.23
C ARG A 317 16.49 17.21 24.65
N THR A 318 16.12 18.48 24.82
CA THR A 318 17.05 19.61 24.66
C THR A 318 18.20 19.49 25.67
N GLY A 319 19.44 19.75 25.24
CA GLY A 319 20.64 19.64 26.09
C GLY A 319 21.16 18.22 26.36
N SER A 320 20.54 17.19 25.79
CA SER A 320 21.01 15.78 25.90
C SER A 320 22.23 15.46 25.01
N GLY A 321 22.62 16.39 24.13
CA GLY A 321 23.76 16.22 23.21
C GLY A 321 23.40 15.61 21.86
N LYS A 322 22.15 15.78 21.37
CA LYS A 322 21.71 15.31 20.04
C LYS A 322 22.58 15.88 18.91
N SER A 323 22.67 17.20 18.82
CA SER A 323 23.43 17.89 17.77
C SER A 323 24.93 17.60 17.85
N THR A 324 25.49 17.52 19.07
CA THR A 324 26.85 17.04 19.28
C THR A 324 27.02 15.60 18.76
N LEU A 325 26.07 14.70 19.02
CA LEU A 325 26.11 13.35 18.50
C LEU A 325 26.00 13.34 16.96
N SER A 326 25.12 14.16 16.37
CA SER A 326 25.00 14.33 14.91
C SER A 326 26.34 14.70 14.30
N ASN A 327 26.97 15.76 14.80
CA ASN A 327 28.30 16.23 14.41
C ASN A 327 29.38 15.15 14.53
N VAL A 328 29.36 14.38 15.64
CA VAL A 328 30.29 13.27 15.86
C VAL A 328 30.10 12.17 14.80
N LEU A 329 28.86 11.80 14.46
CA LEU A 329 28.59 10.76 13.47
C LEU A 329 29.02 11.21 12.06
N THR A 330 28.65 12.43 11.66
CA THR A 330 28.89 12.98 10.33
C THR A 330 30.29 13.54 10.14
N ARG A 331 31.09 13.66 11.21
CA ARG A 331 32.38 14.38 11.23
C ARG A 331 32.23 15.81 10.70
N SER A 332 31.34 16.58 11.31
CA SER A 332 31.08 17.96 10.91
C SER A 332 30.72 18.87 12.08
N GLU A 333 30.49 20.14 11.78
CA GLU A 333 30.03 21.17 12.72
C GLU A 333 28.71 21.82 12.25
N ASP A 334 28.03 21.19 11.30
CA ASP A 334 26.79 21.70 10.68
C ASP A 334 25.60 21.79 11.65
N PHE A 335 25.62 21.02 12.74
CA PHE A 335 24.58 21.03 13.76
C PHE A 335 25.04 21.93 14.92
N GLU A 336 24.30 23.00 15.21
CA GLU A 336 24.69 23.98 16.23
C GLU A 336 24.71 23.34 17.64
N GLU A 337 25.89 23.34 18.28
CA GLU A 337 26.07 22.83 19.65
C GLU A 337 25.81 23.96 20.67
N SER A 338 24.82 23.80 21.54
CA SER A 338 24.59 24.74 22.65
C SER A 338 24.17 24.05 23.94
N ASP A 339 24.60 24.63 25.08
CA ASP A 339 24.19 24.21 26.43
C ASP A 339 22.89 24.90 26.90
N CYS A 340 22.36 25.83 26.09
CA CYS A 340 21.21 26.66 26.43
C CYS A 340 19.89 26.05 25.94
N SER A 341 18.82 26.28 26.70
CA SER A 341 17.49 25.71 26.47
C SER A 341 16.70 26.34 25.32
N ASN A 342 17.24 27.30 24.57
CA ASN A 342 16.49 28.03 23.53
C ASN A 342 16.95 27.59 22.14
N SER A 343 16.37 26.51 21.60
CA SER A 343 16.61 26.15 20.19
C SER A 343 15.51 26.73 19.30
N VAL A 344 15.86 27.74 18.49
CA VAL A 344 15.05 28.24 17.37
C VAL A 344 15.53 27.53 16.10
N THR A 345 15.14 26.27 15.92
CA THR A 345 15.32 25.55 14.65
C THR A 345 13.95 25.03 14.22
N LEU A 346 13.44 25.57 13.11
CA LEU A 346 12.09 25.26 12.62
C LEU A 346 12.06 24.13 11.57
N ASP A 347 13.22 23.69 11.07
CA ASP A 347 13.37 22.70 10.00
C ASP A 347 14.36 21.56 10.35
N PHE A 348 14.11 20.35 9.84
CA PHE A 348 14.98 19.18 10.00
C PHE A 348 16.29 19.34 9.25
N GLN A 349 17.39 18.97 9.89
CA GLN A 349 18.70 18.90 9.24
C GLN A 349 19.03 17.45 8.87
N LYS A 350 19.26 17.19 7.58
CA LYS A 350 19.67 15.88 7.03
C LYS A 350 21.09 15.97 6.52
N LYS A 351 21.95 15.03 6.96
CA LYS A 351 23.33 14.94 6.48
C LYS A 351 23.77 13.51 6.24
N GLY A 352 24.32 13.26 5.05
CA GLY A 352 24.85 11.96 4.64
C GLY A 352 26.30 11.74 5.09
N PHE A 353 26.67 10.50 5.40
CA PHE A 353 28.04 10.07 5.66
C PHE A 353 28.25 8.58 5.31
N GLU A 354 29.50 8.13 5.28
CA GLU A 354 29.84 6.72 5.00
C GLU A 354 30.60 6.07 6.16
N TRP A 355 30.33 4.80 6.40
CA TRP A 355 31.08 3.96 7.34
C TRP A 355 31.18 2.52 6.86
N ASN A 356 32.40 2.01 6.69
CA ASN A 356 32.69 0.64 6.23
C ASN A 356 31.87 0.23 4.99
N GLY A 357 31.77 1.12 3.98
CA GLY A 357 31.02 0.87 2.74
C GLY A 357 29.50 1.05 2.84
N LYS A 358 28.93 1.25 4.03
CA LYS A 358 27.50 1.57 4.22
C LYS A 358 27.30 3.08 4.21
N SER A 359 26.32 3.55 3.44
CA SER A 359 25.87 4.95 3.44
C SER A 359 24.82 5.17 4.53
N PHE A 360 24.94 6.26 5.28
CA PHE A 360 24.02 6.65 6.34
C PHE A 360 23.56 8.09 6.14
N ASN A 361 22.34 8.39 6.54
CA ASN A 361 21.84 9.75 6.74
C ASN A 361 21.59 9.94 8.23
N VAL A 362 22.12 11.00 8.82
CA VAL A 362 21.66 11.51 10.13
C VAL A 362 20.58 12.52 9.89
N ILE A 363 19.48 12.38 10.62
CA ILE A 363 18.40 13.34 10.68
C ILE A 363 18.27 13.80 12.13
N ASP A 364 18.69 15.03 12.38
CA ASP A 364 18.57 15.67 13.68
C ASP A 364 17.23 16.38 13.79
N ASN A 365 16.57 16.23 14.94
CA ASN A 365 15.27 16.80 15.21
C ASN A 365 15.33 17.90 16.28
N VAL A 366 14.28 18.72 16.33
CA VAL A 366 14.05 19.67 17.42
C VAL A 366 13.90 18.88 18.73
N GLY A 367 14.65 19.27 19.78
CA GLY A 367 14.53 18.65 21.09
C GLY A 367 13.10 18.78 21.65
N PHE A 368 12.57 17.72 22.25
CA PHE A 368 11.17 17.64 22.71
C PHE A 368 10.77 18.65 23.80
N TYR A 369 11.70 19.47 24.31
CA TYR A 369 11.49 20.29 25.50
C TYR A 369 12.12 21.69 25.37
N ASN A 370 11.50 22.57 24.56
CA ASN A 370 11.37 24.03 24.69
C ASN A 370 10.91 24.58 23.32
N THR A 371 9.87 25.40 23.12
CA THR A 371 8.96 26.21 23.94
C THR A 371 7.59 26.23 23.21
N HIS A 372 6.46 26.26 23.92
CA HIS A 372 5.07 26.45 23.43
C HIS A 372 4.39 25.41 22.51
N LEU A 373 5.03 24.33 22.06
CA LEU A 373 4.39 23.28 21.25
C LEU A 373 4.01 22.05 22.08
N SER A 374 2.83 21.49 21.83
CA SER A 374 2.41 20.19 22.37
C SER A 374 3.25 19.06 21.77
N VAL A 375 3.41 17.97 22.51
CA VAL A 375 4.09 16.73 22.05
C VAL A 375 3.49 16.27 20.71
N ASN A 376 2.18 16.39 20.54
CA ASN A 376 1.47 16.05 19.31
C ASN A 376 1.93 16.90 18.13
N GLU A 377 2.08 18.22 18.28
CA GLU A 377 2.48 19.12 17.18
C GLU A 377 3.92 18.86 16.70
N VAL A 378 4.82 18.52 17.62
CA VAL A 378 6.19 18.11 17.29
C VAL A 378 6.16 16.83 16.46
N TRP A 379 5.33 15.85 16.85
CA TRP A 379 5.20 14.60 16.12
C TRP A 379 4.46 14.72 14.79
N HIS A 380 3.48 15.62 14.65
CA HIS A 380 2.85 15.94 13.36
C HIS A 380 3.88 16.47 12.35
N LYS A 381 4.77 17.37 12.80
CA LYS A 381 5.86 17.89 11.96
C LYS A 381 6.86 16.79 11.59
N ILE A 382 7.22 15.95 12.57
CA ILE A 382 8.07 14.78 12.36
C ILE A 382 7.47 13.82 11.32
N ALA A 383 6.23 13.36 11.50
CA ALA A 383 5.59 12.42 10.59
C ALA A 383 5.45 12.97 9.17
N ARG A 384 5.06 14.26 9.02
CA ARG A 384 4.97 14.94 7.73
C ARG A 384 6.32 15.04 7.04
N SER A 385 7.36 15.42 7.78
CA SER A 385 8.72 15.55 7.23
C SER A 385 9.35 14.19 6.92
N PHE A 386 9.08 13.15 7.71
CA PHE A 386 9.59 11.81 7.44
C PHE A 386 9.05 11.26 6.12
N CYS A 387 7.75 11.42 5.86
CA CYS A 387 7.12 10.99 4.62
C CYS A 387 7.73 11.69 3.38
N SER A 388 8.16 12.95 3.50
CA SER A 388 8.75 13.70 2.37
C SER A 388 10.27 13.55 2.23
N THR A 389 10.98 13.30 3.33
CA THR A 389 12.46 13.38 3.38
C THR A 389 13.14 12.01 3.35
N MET A 390 12.40 10.94 3.68
CA MET A 390 12.87 9.57 3.82
C MET A 390 11.81 8.58 3.31
N PRO A 391 11.54 8.54 1.99
CA PRO A 391 10.56 7.61 1.43
C PRO A 391 10.96 6.15 1.64
N GLU A 392 12.25 5.85 1.85
CA GLU A 392 12.73 4.49 2.13
C GLU A 392 12.33 3.98 3.53
N GLY A 393 12.02 4.90 4.46
CA GLY A 393 11.67 4.56 5.85
C GLY A 393 12.82 4.76 6.85
N ILE A 394 12.63 4.25 8.08
CA ILE A 394 13.53 4.46 9.22
C ILE A 394 14.43 3.24 9.42
N SER A 395 15.75 3.42 9.48
CA SER A 395 16.69 2.31 9.75
C SER A 395 16.99 2.15 11.24
N GLN A 396 17.11 3.25 11.98
CA GLN A 396 17.31 3.24 13.42
C GLN A 396 16.93 4.60 14.03
N ILE A 397 16.30 4.58 15.20
CA ILE A 397 16.08 5.72 16.08
C ILE A 397 17.12 5.67 17.21
N LEU A 398 17.90 6.73 17.35
CA LEU A 398 18.85 6.94 18.44
C LEU A 398 18.20 7.83 19.50
N LEU A 399 17.73 7.23 20.60
CA LEU A 399 17.21 7.97 21.74
C LEU A 399 18.36 8.43 22.64
N VAL A 400 18.70 9.71 22.55
CA VAL A 400 19.81 10.33 23.26
C VAL A 400 19.39 10.75 24.66
N VAL A 401 20.13 10.26 25.66
CA VAL A 401 19.86 10.48 27.08
C VAL A 401 21.15 10.87 27.83
N ASP A 402 21.06 11.86 28.71
CA ASP A 402 22.20 12.35 29.51
C ASP A 402 22.26 11.70 30.90
N ASP A 403 23.44 11.77 31.54
CA ASP A 403 23.73 11.13 32.83
C ASP A 403 23.01 11.81 34.02
N SER A 404 22.69 13.10 33.91
CA SER A 404 22.16 13.90 35.02
C SER A 404 20.63 13.91 35.11
N ARG A 405 19.90 13.59 34.03
CA ARG A 405 18.42 13.75 33.97
C ARG A 405 17.68 12.54 33.39
N PHE A 406 18.30 11.36 33.40
CA PHE A 406 17.65 10.13 32.97
C PHE A 406 16.57 9.68 33.96
N SER A 407 15.29 9.79 33.60
CA SER A 407 14.18 9.18 34.35
C SER A 407 13.48 8.08 33.55
N ALA A 408 13.18 6.97 34.22
CA ALA A 408 12.36 5.86 33.72
C ALA A 408 11.11 6.34 32.97
N ALA A 409 10.39 7.23 33.65
CA ALA A 409 9.10 7.76 33.23
C ALA A 409 9.19 8.53 31.92
N GLU A 410 10.35 9.13 31.62
CA GLU A 410 10.53 9.86 30.38
C GLU A 410 10.76 8.94 29.19
N VAL A 411 11.58 7.89 29.35
CA VAL A 411 11.79 6.89 28.30
C VAL A 411 10.47 6.17 27.99
N GLU A 412 9.72 5.78 29.01
CA GLU A 412 8.40 5.15 28.86
C GLU A 412 7.39 6.07 28.15
N LYS A 413 7.39 7.37 28.45
CA LYS A 413 6.56 8.34 27.72
C LYS A 413 6.93 8.40 26.24
N ILE A 414 8.21 8.44 25.91
CA ILE A 414 8.68 8.47 24.51
C ILE A 414 8.29 7.17 23.80
N PHE A 415 8.43 6.02 24.46
CA PHE A 415 8.03 4.73 23.89
C PHE A 415 6.52 4.64 23.69
N GLY A 416 5.72 5.07 24.66
CA GLY A 416 4.26 5.13 24.52
C GLY A 416 3.82 6.00 23.33
N LEU A 417 4.50 7.13 23.11
CA LEU A 417 4.26 8.00 21.96
C LEU A 417 4.64 7.33 20.65
N LEU A 418 5.83 6.74 20.57
CA LEU A 418 6.26 5.99 19.38
C LEU A 418 5.27 4.88 19.03
N ASN A 419 4.81 4.11 20.01
CA ASN A 419 3.81 3.06 19.81
C ASN A 419 2.47 3.60 19.32
N SER A 420 2.02 4.73 19.86
CA SER A 420 0.74 5.33 19.44
C SER A 420 0.73 5.76 17.97
N ILE A 421 1.90 6.14 17.44
CA ILE A 421 2.04 6.66 16.07
C ILE A 421 2.40 5.55 15.09
N PHE A 422 3.43 4.77 15.41
CA PHE A 422 4.09 3.83 14.51
C PHE A 422 3.80 2.36 14.83
N GLU A 423 2.85 2.07 15.73
CA GLU A 423 2.58 0.72 16.26
C GLU A 423 3.77 0.16 17.05
N ASN A 424 3.61 -0.98 17.72
CA ASN A 424 4.62 -1.49 18.66
C ASN A 424 5.96 -1.89 18.00
N ASP A 425 5.94 -2.17 16.70
CA ASP A 425 7.09 -2.72 15.97
C ASP A 425 8.20 -1.67 15.78
N ILE A 426 7.87 -0.36 15.83
CA ILE A 426 8.87 0.72 15.73
C ILE A 426 9.93 0.63 16.82
N LEU A 427 9.57 0.11 18.00
CA LEU A 427 10.48 0.09 19.13
C LEU A 427 11.68 -0.81 18.85
N ASP A 428 11.54 -1.80 17.96
CA ASP A 428 12.64 -2.68 17.52
C ASP A 428 13.71 -1.95 16.72
N TYR A 429 13.39 -0.76 16.23
CA TYR A 429 14.31 0.16 15.59
C TYR A 429 14.86 1.21 16.57
N VAL A 430 14.59 1.15 17.87
CA VAL A 430 15.10 2.13 18.86
C VAL A 430 16.33 1.61 19.59
N THR A 431 17.41 2.40 19.55
CA THR A 431 18.63 2.23 20.35
C THR A 431 18.78 3.39 21.31
N ILE A 432 19.07 3.12 22.58
CA ILE A 432 19.34 4.17 23.57
C ILE A 432 20.82 4.54 23.49
N VAL A 433 21.12 5.82 23.30
CA VAL A 433 22.49 6.35 23.30
C VAL A 433 22.68 7.20 24.55
N ARG A 434 23.46 6.68 25.50
CA ARG A 434 23.77 7.38 26.73
C ARG A 434 25.01 8.25 26.54
N THR A 435 24.82 9.56 26.63
CA THR A 435 25.87 10.58 26.50
C THR A 435 26.38 11.04 27.86
N LYS A 436 27.46 11.83 27.86
CA LYS A 436 28.12 12.38 29.07
C LYS A 436 28.56 11.30 30.06
N PHE A 437 28.82 10.07 29.59
CA PHE A 437 29.24 8.97 30.43
C PHE A 437 30.76 8.82 30.40
N ASN A 438 31.46 9.42 31.36
CA ASN A 438 32.93 9.54 31.35
C ASN A 438 33.65 8.20 31.22
N ASN A 439 33.10 7.14 31.84
CA ASN A 439 33.70 5.82 31.87
C ASN A 439 33.18 4.88 30.78
N PHE A 440 32.72 5.42 29.64
CA PHE A 440 32.19 4.64 28.51
C PHE A 440 33.17 3.62 27.91
N LYS A 441 34.47 3.76 28.22
CA LYS A 441 35.52 2.81 27.82
C LYS A 441 35.56 1.56 28.72
N SER A 442 35.02 1.66 29.94
CA SER A 442 35.06 0.60 30.94
C SER A 442 33.85 -0.31 30.76
N LYS A 443 34.07 -1.48 30.16
CA LYS A 443 33.01 -2.49 29.98
C LYS A 443 32.32 -2.83 31.31
N LYS A 444 33.10 -2.95 32.39
CA LYS A 444 32.60 -3.24 33.74
C LYS A 444 31.60 -2.17 34.22
N GLU A 445 31.88 -0.90 33.97
CA GLU A 445 31.00 0.19 34.40
C GLU A 445 29.78 0.33 33.51
N CYS A 446 29.93 0.15 32.21
CA CYS A 446 28.80 0.07 31.29
C CYS A 446 27.86 -1.09 31.66
N ASP A 447 28.40 -2.27 31.99
CA ASP A 447 27.62 -3.45 32.40
C ASP A 447 26.92 -3.23 33.76
N ALA A 448 27.57 -2.53 34.70
CA ALA A 448 26.99 -2.18 36.00
C ALA A 448 25.82 -1.21 35.84
N ASP A 449 25.99 -0.14 35.05
CA ASP A 449 24.92 0.80 34.78
C ASP A 449 23.78 0.15 33.98
N LYS A 450 24.10 -0.71 33.00
CA LYS A 450 23.10 -1.44 32.23
C LYS A 450 22.23 -2.32 33.14
N LYS A 451 22.82 -3.01 34.11
CA LYS A 451 22.06 -3.81 35.09
C LYS A 451 21.11 -2.95 35.92
N LEU A 452 21.60 -1.83 36.45
CA LEU A 452 20.77 -0.89 37.24
C LEU A 452 19.57 -0.36 36.43
N ARG A 453 19.75 -0.14 35.13
CA ARG A 453 18.73 0.47 34.27
C ARG A 453 17.87 -0.51 33.51
N ASN A 454 18.29 -1.76 33.33
CA ASN A 454 17.43 -2.83 32.80
C ASN A 454 16.27 -3.18 33.74
N GLU A 455 16.36 -2.85 35.04
CA GLU A 455 15.23 -2.93 35.97
C GLU A 455 14.19 -1.83 35.69
N ILE A 456 14.59 -0.79 34.96
CA ILE A 456 13.82 0.42 34.71
C ILE A 456 13.32 0.50 33.26
N ILE A 457 14.06 -0.10 32.32
CA ILE A 457 13.80 -0.11 30.89
C ILE A 457 13.70 -1.56 30.44
N ASN A 458 12.70 -1.84 29.58
CA ASN A 458 12.48 -3.15 28.99
C ASN A 458 13.82 -3.89 28.65
N PRO A 459 14.06 -5.08 29.22
CA PRO A 459 15.37 -5.76 29.19
C PRO A 459 15.84 -6.19 27.79
N ARG A 460 14.99 -6.07 26.77
CA ARG A 460 15.35 -6.39 25.37
C ARG A 460 16.07 -5.26 24.64
N ARG A 461 16.25 -4.07 25.25
CA ARG A 461 16.81 -2.90 24.56
C ARG A 461 18.32 -2.75 24.82
N ASN A 462 19.06 -2.40 23.75
CA ASN A 462 20.49 -2.14 23.82
C ASN A 462 20.76 -0.67 24.17
N ILE A 463 21.74 -0.45 25.06
CA ILE A 463 22.24 0.86 25.44
C ILE A 463 23.67 0.97 24.90
N VAL A 464 23.94 2.05 24.17
CA VAL A 464 25.28 2.40 23.69
C VAL A 464 25.79 3.58 24.51
N TYR A 465 26.96 3.41 25.11
CA TYR A 465 27.56 4.39 26.02
C TYR A 465 28.63 5.20 25.28
N VAL A 466 28.55 6.53 25.40
CA VAL A 466 29.50 7.44 24.78
C VAL A 466 29.78 8.67 25.64
N ASN A 467 30.90 9.31 25.35
CA ASN A 467 31.21 10.65 25.84
C ASN A 467 31.61 11.56 24.67
N ASN A 468 30.95 12.71 24.57
CA ASN A 468 31.19 13.67 23.49
C ASN A 468 31.48 15.05 24.12
N PRO A 469 32.65 15.24 24.73
CA PRO A 469 33.02 16.49 25.41
C PRO A 469 33.14 17.66 24.42
N PRO A 470 33.01 18.92 24.85
CA PRO A 470 33.11 20.09 23.97
C PRO A 470 34.48 20.18 23.31
N THR A 471 34.51 20.47 22.00
CA THR A 471 35.76 20.73 21.26
C THR A 471 35.94 22.19 20.89
N ASN A 472 34.88 22.99 21.00
CA ASN A 472 34.91 24.44 20.81
C ASN A 472 35.04 25.11 22.18
N ILE A 473 36.19 24.93 22.83
CA ILE A 473 36.54 25.64 24.06
C ILE A 473 37.42 26.83 23.71
N GLN A 474 37.34 27.90 24.50
CA GLN A 474 38.22 29.06 24.35
C GLN A 474 39.66 28.62 24.67
N ILE A 475 40.59 28.89 23.75
CA ILE A 475 42.01 28.57 23.92
C ILE A 475 42.70 29.80 24.49
N ILE A 476 43.17 29.71 25.73
CA ILE A 476 43.90 30.77 26.43
C ILE A 476 45.38 30.38 26.57
N ASP A 477 45.66 29.09 26.76
CA ASP A 477 47.01 28.54 26.92
C ASP A 477 47.19 27.17 26.24
N GLU A 478 48.39 26.59 26.38
CA GLU A 478 48.73 25.28 25.81
C GLU A 478 47.92 24.13 26.45
N GLU A 479 47.46 24.27 27.70
CA GLU A 479 46.65 23.24 28.37
C GLU A 479 45.27 23.14 27.70
N ASP A 480 44.67 24.27 27.32
CA ASP A 480 43.41 24.28 26.56
C ASP A 480 43.55 23.59 25.18
N GLU A 481 44.68 23.78 24.49
CA GLU A 481 44.95 23.09 23.22
C GLU A 481 45.02 21.57 23.42
N GLU A 482 45.71 21.11 24.47
CA GLU A 482 45.78 19.69 24.82
C GLU A 482 44.40 19.12 25.14
N VAL A 483 43.55 19.87 25.87
CA VAL A 483 42.17 19.47 26.18
C VAL A 483 41.35 19.32 24.89
N VAL A 484 41.45 20.25 23.93
CA VAL A 484 40.76 20.12 22.63
C VAL A 484 41.20 18.86 21.90
N ILE A 485 42.51 18.57 21.86
CA ILE A 485 43.06 17.37 21.19
C ILE A 485 42.54 16.10 21.86
N ILE A 486 42.53 16.06 23.20
CA ILE A 486 42.01 14.94 23.98
C ILE A 486 40.51 14.76 23.71
N ASN A 487 39.73 15.85 23.69
CA ASN A 487 38.30 15.82 23.43
C ASN A 487 37.97 15.32 22.03
N LYS A 488 38.73 15.73 21.00
CA LYS A 488 38.61 15.18 19.63
C LYS A 488 38.87 13.67 19.60
N LYS A 489 39.92 13.19 20.29
CA LYS A 489 40.20 11.75 20.41
C LYS A 489 39.10 10.98 21.15
N ILE A 490 38.46 11.60 22.15
CA ILE A 490 37.33 11.02 22.87
C ILE A 490 36.11 10.91 21.94
N ARG A 491 35.75 11.99 21.22
CA ARG A 491 34.67 12.01 20.23
C ARG A 491 34.86 10.97 19.14
N GLU A 492 36.06 10.81 18.58
CA GLU A 492 36.35 9.78 17.56
C GLU A 492 36.17 8.35 18.08
N ARG A 493 36.51 8.09 19.35
CA ARG A 493 36.25 6.77 19.97
C ARG A 493 34.75 6.53 20.13
N SER A 494 34.00 7.52 20.61
CA SER A 494 32.54 7.46 20.70
C SER A 494 31.90 7.18 19.34
N ARG A 495 32.37 7.89 18.29
CA ARG A 495 31.96 7.67 16.90
C ARG A 495 32.16 6.23 16.48
N LYS A 496 33.36 5.67 16.68
CA LYS A 496 33.67 4.29 16.31
C LYS A 496 32.77 3.29 17.02
N ILE A 497 32.55 3.44 18.33
CA ILE A 497 31.68 2.56 19.13
C ILE A 497 30.26 2.54 18.57
N ILE A 498 29.68 3.72 18.32
CA ILE A 498 28.31 3.82 17.81
C ILE A 498 28.21 3.24 16.39
N LEU A 499 29.13 3.58 15.50
CA LEU A 499 29.05 3.13 14.12
C LEU A 499 29.35 1.64 13.95
N ASP A 500 30.27 1.07 14.74
CA ASP A 500 30.49 -0.37 14.77
C ASP A 500 29.27 -1.14 15.33
N TYR A 501 28.56 -0.54 16.28
CA TYR A 501 27.27 -1.07 16.74
C TYR A 501 26.21 -0.98 15.63
N LEU A 502 25.99 0.20 15.04
CA LEU A 502 25.00 0.42 13.99
C LEU A 502 25.26 -0.41 12.73
N TYR A 503 26.53 -0.63 12.38
CA TYR A 503 26.90 -1.50 11.26
C TYR A 503 26.35 -2.92 11.43
N LYS A 504 26.27 -3.41 12.69
CA LYS A 504 25.78 -4.75 13.06
C LYS A 504 24.28 -4.77 13.33
N THR A 505 23.69 -3.71 13.87
CA THR A 505 22.30 -3.70 14.33
C THR A 505 21.31 -3.08 13.36
N CYS A 506 21.74 -2.15 12.49
CA CYS A 506 20.87 -1.64 11.43
C CYS A 506 20.58 -2.79 10.47
N GLN A 507 19.35 -3.29 10.53
CA GLN A 507 18.82 -4.31 9.63
C GLN A 507 18.86 -3.81 8.18
N ASP A 508 18.84 -4.75 7.23
CA ASP A 508 18.72 -4.39 5.82
C ASP A 508 17.35 -3.80 5.49
N ASN A 509 16.33 -4.25 6.22
CA ASN A 509 14.96 -3.75 6.17
C ASN A 509 14.79 -2.41 6.91
N TYR A 510 13.90 -1.57 6.37
CA TYR A 510 13.46 -0.33 7.00
C TYR A 510 12.15 -0.54 7.74
N PHE A 511 11.94 0.24 8.80
CA PHE A 511 10.58 0.50 9.26
C PHE A 511 9.88 1.35 8.18
N LYS A 512 8.96 0.72 7.43
CA LYS A 512 8.22 1.36 6.35
C LYS A 512 7.23 2.37 6.92
N LEU A 513 7.28 3.59 6.42
CA LEU A 513 6.34 4.62 6.81
C LEU A 513 5.00 4.43 6.07
N LYS A 514 3.89 4.41 6.79
CA LYS A 514 2.54 4.47 6.21
C LYS A 514 2.29 5.83 5.54
N PRO A 515 1.33 5.92 4.60
CA PRO A 515 0.89 7.21 4.07
C PRO A 515 0.49 8.20 5.19
N LEU A 516 0.78 9.49 4.98
CA LEU A 516 0.65 10.53 6.02
C LEU A 516 -0.76 10.64 6.61
N ASP A 517 -1.79 10.43 5.81
CA ASP A 517 -3.20 10.40 6.20
C ASP A 517 -3.50 9.31 7.25
N GLN A 518 -2.84 8.15 7.16
CA GLN A 518 -2.98 7.09 8.16
C GLN A 518 -2.33 7.49 9.50
N TYR A 519 -1.21 8.22 9.48
CA TYR A 519 -0.58 8.71 10.71
C TYR A 519 -1.37 9.85 11.37
N VAL A 520 -1.88 10.78 10.56
CA VAL A 520 -2.69 11.90 11.06
C VAL A 520 -3.97 11.40 11.74
N SER A 521 -4.56 10.31 11.25
CA SER A 521 -5.76 9.71 11.86
C SER A 521 -5.54 9.06 13.24
N ARG A 522 -4.28 8.81 13.63
CA ARG A 522 -3.92 8.10 14.87
C ARG A 522 -3.38 9.02 15.96
N LEU A 523 -3.17 10.29 15.64
CA LEU A 523 -2.71 11.25 16.62
C LEU A 523 -3.87 11.58 17.57
N PRO A 524 -3.63 11.59 18.90
CA PRO A 524 -4.69 11.91 19.84
C PRO A 524 -5.22 13.32 19.56
N ASN A 525 -6.54 13.45 19.40
CA ASN A 525 -7.19 14.76 19.29
C ASN A 525 -6.85 15.58 20.53
N ASN A 526 -6.28 16.78 20.33
CA ASN A 526 -6.00 17.72 21.42
C ASN A 526 -7.30 18.00 22.19
N GLN A 527 -7.34 17.61 23.47
CA GLN A 527 -8.19 18.24 24.47
C GLN A 527 -7.41 19.37 25.14
#